data_AF-A0A0L0T9C3-F1
#
_entry.id   AF-A0A0L0T9C3-F1
#
_cell.length_a   1.000
_cell.length_b   1.000
_cell.length_c   1.000
_cell.angle_alpha   90.00
_cell.angle_beta   90.00
_cell.angle_gamma   90.00
#
_symmetry.space_group_name_H-M   'P 1'
#
loop_
_entity.id
_entity.type
_entity.pdbx_description
1 polymer ?
#
loop_
_entity_poly.entity_id
_entity_poly.type
_entity_poly.pdbx_seq_one_letter_code
_entity_poly.pdbx_strand_id
1 'polypeptide(L)'
;MDCMCFGMGCSCLQLTLQASHMCEARRLYDQLGVVAPIMLALTAASPVFRGYLADVDCRWNVIAGAVDDRTPAERGLAPPTPYTVSAWDGKAYVPTQVTPRRIPKSRYDSISTYLSTTADARYNDIDLVIDADIEARLRKDGVDPLLARHLAHLFIRDPLVLYRELLDQDDSVAMDHFENIQSTNWQTMRFKPPPTAHPDLGWRVEFRSMEAQLTDFENAAFSVFIVLLSRVILCLDLDLYLPLSLVDKNMQTAQQRDAVLTGKFWFRHAGVYDPARNAPAAAAECCRRSCKAEGDASRATSDDEDNAPVRPASALAKNGTSPVPVPSDDCPGCATFAPRSRSNSPLRRLVETASTAASAASAAASVTSSPPRSPSPASVDGDSAPATWSLLSMDEIINGNSVGVIGLVPLVRMFLDTLEVPVDVRTRVDAYLQLIADRAAGKVATNANWLRQQYMAHPDYKQDSVVTPKMVYDVLLRARQVTKEDVPVRVPPVRF
;
A
#
# COMPACT_ATOMS: atom_id res chain seq x y z
N MET A 1 11.14 7.17 -23.35
CA MET A 1 12.02 6.16 -22.73
C MET A 1 11.52 4.81 -23.18
N ASP A 2 12.41 3.89 -23.53
CA ASP A 2 12.14 2.72 -24.39
C ASP A 2 12.86 1.45 -23.92
N CYS A 3 13.27 1.40 -22.66
CA CYS A 3 13.95 0.26 -22.07
C CYS A 3 13.53 0.08 -20.61
N MET A 4 13.46 -1.18 -20.17
CA MET A 4 13.15 -1.56 -18.78
C MET A 4 14.05 -0.85 -17.76
N CYS A 5 15.32 -0.61 -18.12
CA CYS A 5 16.28 0.03 -17.22
C CYS A 5 15.93 1.48 -16.87
N PHE A 6 15.14 2.18 -17.67
CA PHE A 6 14.69 3.54 -17.33
C PHE A 6 13.74 3.55 -16.12
N GLY A 7 13.03 2.46 -15.88
CA GLY A 7 12.15 2.30 -14.74
C GLY A 7 12.76 1.43 -13.64
N MET A 8 13.02 0.15 -13.93
CA MET A 8 13.57 -0.79 -12.94
C MET A 8 15.02 -0.49 -12.53
N GLY A 9 15.71 0.42 -13.24
CA GLY A 9 16.99 0.99 -12.79
C GLY A 9 16.85 2.16 -11.80
N CYS A 10 15.63 2.61 -11.50
CA CYS A 10 15.36 3.56 -10.41
C CYS A 10 15.33 2.84 -9.05
N SER A 11 15.62 3.61 -7.99
CA SER A 11 15.62 3.12 -6.61
C SER A 11 14.35 3.53 -5.85
N CYS A 12 14.05 2.81 -4.77
CA CYS A 12 12.91 3.09 -3.92
C CYS A 12 13.18 2.73 -2.46
N LEU A 13 12.36 3.28 -1.56
CA LEU A 13 12.28 2.85 -0.17
C LEU A 13 11.03 1.97 0.00
N GLN A 14 11.21 0.74 0.45
CA GLN A 14 10.12 -0.21 0.69
C GLN A 14 10.17 -0.74 2.12
N LEU A 15 9.01 -0.93 2.73
CA LEU A 15 8.88 -1.48 4.08
C LEU A 15 7.97 -2.69 4.06
N THR A 16 8.45 -3.81 4.62
CA THR A 16 7.61 -4.98 4.88
C THR A 16 7.26 -5.04 6.37
N LEU A 17 5.97 -5.11 6.67
CA LEU A 17 5.42 -5.24 8.02
C LEU A 17 4.80 -6.62 8.18
N GLN A 18 5.16 -7.34 9.24
CA GLN A 18 4.48 -8.57 9.64
C GLN A 18 3.29 -8.22 10.55
N ALA A 19 2.11 -8.71 10.19
CA ALA A 19 0.90 -8.57 10.99
C ALA A 19 0.73 -9.76 11.93
N SER A 20 -0.10 -9.61 12.96
CA SER A 20 -0.40 -10.68 13.92
C SER A 20 -1.19 -11.83 13.29
N HIS A 21 -2.04 -11.53 12.30
CA HIS A 21 -2.85 -12.50 11.55
C HIS A 21 -3.36 -11.91 10.24
N MET A 22 -4.01 -12.72 9.41
CA MET A 22 -4.47 -12.34 8.07
C MET A 22 -5.42 -11.12 8.06
N CYS A 23 -6.39 -11.05 8.97
CA CYS A 23 -7.34 -9.93 8.99
C CYS A 23 -6.67 -8.60 9.34
N GLU A 24 -5.67 -8.60 10.24
CA GLU A 24 -4.84 -7.42 10.52
C GLU A 24 -4.02 -7.03 9.29
N ALA A 25 -3.41 -8.02 8.60
CA ALA A 25 -2.69 -7.77 7.35
C ALA A 25 -3.58 -7.15 6.27
N ARG A 26 -4.81 -7.64 6.09
CA ARG A 26 -5.79 -7.06 5.14
C ARG A 26 -6.14 -5.62 5.51
N ARG A 27 -6.40 -5.35 6.79
CA ARG A 27 -6.67 -3.99 7.29
C ARG A 27 -5.49 -3.07 6.96
N LEU A 28 -4.26 -3.48 7.29
CA LEU A 28 -3.07 -2.68 7.00
C LEU A 28 -2.85 -2.46 5.50
N TYR A 29 -2.99 -3.51 4.68
CA TYR A 29 -2.88 -3.42 3.23
C TYR A 29 -3.84 -2.36 2.67
N ASP A 30 -5.10 -2.41 3.11
CA ASP A 30 -6.14 -1.50 2.63
C ASP A 30 -5.89 -0.06 3.06
N GLN A 31 -5.67 0.17 4.36
CA GLN A 31 -5.52 1.51 4.90
C GLN A 31 -4.25 2.19 4.37
N LEU A 32 -3.16 1.45 4.28
CA LEU A 32 -1.91 1.96 3.72
C LEU A 32 -1.97 2.13 2.19
N GLY A 33 -2.85 1.39 1.50
CA GLY A 33 -3.14 1.61 0.07
C GLY A 33 -3.59 3.04 -0.24
N VAL A 34 -4.39 3.64 0.65
CA VAL A 34 -4.82 5.05 0.54
C VAL A 34 -3.68 6.03 0.83
N VAL A 35 -2.75 5.66 1.72
CA VAL A 35 -1.59 6.47 2.10
C VAL A 35 -0.49 6.45 1.03
N ALA A 36 -0.44 5.41 0.20
CA ALA A 36 0.57 5.25 -0.84
C ALA A 36 0.81 6.48 -1.76
N PRO A 37 -0.21 7.11 -2.38
CA PRO A 37 -0.02 8.32 -3.20
C PRO A 37 0.46 9.53 -2.40
N ILE A 38 0.03 9.66 -1.14
CA ILE A 38 0.43 10.76 -0.26
C ILE A 38 1.94 10.69 0.00
N MET A 39 2.43 9.48 0.30
CA MET A 39 3.85 9.25 0.55
C MET A 39 4.68 9.32 -0.72
N LEU A 40 4.14 8.95 -1.89
CA LEU A 40 4.82 9.15 -3.17
C LEU A 40 5.14 10.64 -3.37
N ALA A 41 4.17 11.52 -3.19
CA ALA A 41 4.36 12.96 -3.34
C ALA A 41 5.30 13.57 -2.28
N LEU A 42 5.19 13.17 -1.01
CA LEU A 42 6.06 13.65 0.08
C LEU A 42 7.53 13.25 -0.07
N THR A 43 7.76 12.11 -0.72
CA THR A 43 9.10 11.54 -0.89
C THR A 43 9.71 11.87 -2.25
N ALA A 44 9.00 12.57 -3.14
CA ALA A 44 9.41 12.90 -4.50
C ALA A 44 10.92 13.18 -4.65
N ALA A 45 11.61 12.41 -5.49
CA ALA A 45 13.07 12.46 -5.66
C ALA A 45 13.56 12.28 -7.10
N SER A 46 12.67 12.24 -8.10
CA SER A 46 13.01 11.90 -9.50
C SER A 46 12.55 12.97 -10.50
N PRO A 47 13.16 14.18 -10.53
CA PRO A 47 12.75 15.27 -11.41
C PRO A 47 13.46 15.25 -12.79
N VAL A 48 14.38 14.31 -13.02
CA VAL A 48 15.21 14.24 -14.22
C VAL A 48 15.17 12.83 -14.82
N PHE A 49 14.87 12.74 -16.11
CA PHE A 49 14.89 11.49 -16.85
C PHE A 49 15.62 11.66 -18.18
N ARG A 50 16.53 10.73 -18.50
CA ARG A 50 17.25 10.67 -19.79
C ARG A 50 17.90 12.00 -20.21
N GLY A 51 18.48 12.73 -19.24
CA GLY A 51 19.15 14.02 -19.52
C GLY A 51 18.22 15.20 -19.70
N TYR A 52 16.96 15.11 -19.24
CA TYR A 52 16.01 16.22 -19.27
C TYR A 52 15.36 16.42 -17.91
N LEU A 53 15.19 17.69 -17.51
CA LEU A 53 14.25 18.05 -16.45
C LEU A 53 12.84 17.68 -16.92
N ALA A 54 12.18 16.81 -16.17
CA ALA A 54 10.83 16.36 -16.46
C ALA A 54 9.80 17.24 -15.74
N ASP A 55 8.57 17.25 -16.23
CA ASP A 55 7.43 17.92 -15.57
C ASP A 55 6.69 16.97 -14.61
N VAL A 56 7.46 16.11 -13.97
CA VAL A 56 7.07 15.18 -12.90
C VAL A 56 8.22 15.12 -11.90
N ASP A 57 7.91 14.77 -10.66
CA ASP A 57 8.90 14.69 -9.57
C ASP A 57 9.10 13.27 -9.02
N CYS A 58 8.39 12.28 -9.56
CA CYS A 58 8.35 10.91 -9.06
C CYS A 58 8.61 9.88 -10.17
N ARG A 59 9.11 8.70 -9.80
CA ARG A 59 9.50 7.63 -10.73
C ARG A 59 8.34 6.76 -11.23
N TRP A 60 7.19 6.80 -10.55
CA TRP A 60 6.24 5.70 -10.56
C TRP A 60 5.68 5.38 -11.95
N ASN A 61 5.36 6.39 -12.77
CA ASN A 61 4.80 6.17 -14.12
C ASN A 61 5.88 5.69 -15.10
N VAL A 62 7.15 6.06 -14.85
CA VAL A 62 8.29 5.57 -15.62
C VAL A 62 8.51 4.09 -15.35
N ILE A 63 8.45 3.65 -14.09
CA ILE A 63 8.54 2.21 -13.76
C ILE A 63 7.33 1.45 -14.29
N ALA A 64 6.13 2.00 -14.12
CA ALA A 64 4.89 1.40 -14.63
C ALA A 64 4.97 1.09 -16.13
N GLY A 65 5.46 2.04 -16.93
CA GLY A 65 5.64 1.87 -18.37
C GLY A 65 6.86 1.01 -18.77
N ALA A 66 7.90 0.94 -17.93
CA ALA A 66 9.12 0.19 -18.22
C ALA A 66 8.94 -1.33 -18.20
N VAL A 67 7.89 -1.82 -17.52
CA VAL A 67 7.50 -3.23 -17.44
C VAL A 67 6.04 -3.46 -17.82
N ASP A 68 5.48 -2.56 -18.62
CA ASP A 68 4.14 -2.72 -19.17
C ASP A 68 4.20 -3.70 -20.36
N ASP A 69 3.85 -4.94 -20.08
CA ASP A 69 3.84 -6.05 -21.04
C ASP A 69 2.56 -6.11 -21.87
N ARG A 70 1.61 -5.20 -21.63
CA ARG A 70 0.33 -5.19 -22.35
C ARG A 70 0.53 -4.93 -23.84
N THR A 71 0.04 -5.86 -24.64
CA THR A 71 -0.13 -5.72 -26.09
C THR A 71 -1.01 -4.50 -26.43
N PRO A 72 -0.95 -3.99 -27.67
CA PRO A 72 -1.87 -2.95 -28.13
C PRO A 72 -3.35 -3.30 -27.92
N ALA A 73 -3.73 -4.58 -28.04
CA ALA A 73 -5.11 -5.04 -27.81
C ALA A 73 -5.51 -4.95 -26.33
N GLU A 74 -4.63 -5.38 -25.41
CA GLU A 74 -4.89 -5.29 -23.96
C GLU A 74 -4.95 -3.84 -23.48
N ARG A 75 -4.14 -2.95 -24.05
CA ARG A 75 -4.23 -1.49 -23.81
C ARG A 75 -5.44 -0.85 -24.47
N GLY A 76 -6.17 -1.59 -25.30
CA GLY A 76 -7.33 -1.12 -26.02
C GLY A 76 -7.03 -0.20 -27.21
N LEU A 77 -5.77 -0.17 -27.66
CA LEU A 77 -5.27 0.60 -28.81
C LEU A 77 -5.46 -0.13 -30.14
N ALA A 78 -5.77 -1.43 -30.10
CA ALA A 78 -6.09 -2.26 -31.26
C ALA A 78 -7.29 -3.17 -30.94
N PRO A 79 -8.04 -3.67 -31.94
CA PRO A 79 -9.08 -4.66 -31.71
C PRO A 79 -8.46 -5.97 -31.16
N PRO A 80 -9.14 -6.66 -30.22
CA PRO A 80 -8.68 -7.96 -29.76
C PRO A 80 -8.74 -8.97 -30.91
N THR A 81 -7.60 -9.53 -31.27
CA THR A 81 -7.49 -10.56 -32.31
C THR A 81 -7.24 -11.90 -31.62
N PRO A 82 -8.16 -12.89 -31.76
CA PRO A 82 -7.95 -14.21 -31.19
C PRO A 82 -6.67 -14.86 -31.71
N TYR A 83 -5.97 -15.58 -30.84
CA TYR A 83 -4.77 -16.34 -31.19
C TYR A 83 -4.79 -17.72 -30.52
N THR A 84 -4.10 -18.69 -31.10
CA THR A 84 -4.03 -20.06 -30.58
C THR A 84 -2.85 -20.20 -29.63
N VAL A 85 -3.09 -20.72 -28.43
CA VAL A 85 -2.07 -21.15 -27.47
C VAL A 85 -2.16 -22.65 -27.26
N SER A 86 -1.07 -23.24 -26.76
CA SER A 86 -1.04 -24.62 -26.30
C SER A 86 -1.34 -24.64 -24.80
N ALA A 87 -2.61 -24.84 -24.42
CA ALA A 87 -3.04 -24.81 -23.03
C ALA A 87 -3.16 -26.21 -22.44
N TRP A 88 -2.83 -26.36 -21.15
CA TRP A 88 -3.04 -27.59 -20.41
C TRP A 88 -4.51 -27.74 -20.00
N ASP A 89 -5.16 -28.83 -20.40
CA ASP A 89 -6.58 -29.09 -20.05
C ASP A 89 -6.78 -29.99 -18.82
N GLY A 90 -5.68 -30.31 -18.11
CA GLY A 90 -5.66 -31.29 -17.03
C GLY A 90 -5.14 -32.68 -17.43
N LYS A 91 -4.98 -32.95 -18.73
CA LYS A 91 -4.49 -34.25 -19.25
C LYS A 91 -3.46 -34.11 -20.36
N ALA A 92 -3.64 -33.14 -21.26
CA ALA A 92 -2.75 -32.89 -22.37
C ALA A 92 -2.68 -31.39 -22.71
N TYR A 93 -1.65 -31.02 -23.45
CA TYR A 93 -1.61 -29.71 -24.08
C TYR A 93 -2.44 -29.73 -25.36
N VAL A 94 -3.46 -28.87 -25.41
CA VAL A 94 -4.41 -28.77 -26.52
C VAL A 94 -4.40 -27.36 -27.14
N PRO A 95 -4.64 -27.25 -28.46
CA PRO A 95 -4.80 -25.95 -29.10
C PRO A 95 -6.05 -25.24 -28.57
N THR A 96 -5.86 -24.10 -27.93
CA THR A 96 -6.93 -23.29 -27.33
C THR A 96 -6.93 -21.90 -27.93
N GLN A 97 -8.09 -21.42 -28.38
CA GLN A 97 -8.26 -20.05 -28.84
C GLN A 97 -8.40 -19.12 -27.64
N VAL A 98 -7.55 -18.09 -27.58
CA VAL A 98 -7.56 -17.06 -26.54
C VAL A 98 -7.83 -15.72 -27.19
N THR A 99 -8.74 -14.95 -26.61
CA THR A 99 -8.98 -13.56 -27.00
C THR A 99 -8.35 -12.64 -25.95
N PRO A 100 -7.45 -11.72 -26.33
CA PRO A 100 -6.86 -10.77 -25.39
C PRO A 100 -7.95 -9.99 -24.62
N ARG A 101 -7.81 -9.94 -23.30
CA ARG A 101 -8.68 -9.13 -22.42
C ARG A 101 -8.23 -7.68 -22.48
N ARG A 102 -9.14 -6.71 -22.32
CA ARG A 102 -8.71 -5.33 -22.06
C ARG A 102 -8.23 -5.25 -20.62
N ILE A 103 -7.04 -4.69 -20.38
CA ILE A 103 -6.44 -4.60 -19.05
C ILE A 103 -6.10 -3.13 -18.77
N PRO A 104 -6.82 -2.45 -17.85
CA PRO A 104 -6.70 -0.99 -17.68
C PRO A 104 -5.33 -0.51 -17.18
N LYS A 105 -4.67 -1.32 -16.35
CA LYS A 105 -3.42 -0.95 -15.66
C LYS A 105 -2.24 -1.82 -16.11
N SER A 106 -1.03 -1.27 -16.02
CA SER A 106 0.19 -2.08 -16.12
C SER A 106 0.23 -3.11 -14.97
N ARG A 107 1.01 -4.18 -15.10
CA ARG A 107 1.26 -5.09 -13.96
C ARG A 107 2.07 -4.41 -12.85
N TYR A 108 2.72 -3.29 -13.15
CA TYR A 108 3.24 -2.34 -12.18
C TYR A 108 2.31 -1.13 -12.10
N ASP A 109 1.48 -1.02 -11.06
CA ASP A 109 0.53 0.09 -10.89
C ASP A 109 -0.04 0.15 -9.45
N SER A 110 -0.95 1.07 -9.14
CA SER A 110 -1.65 1.09 -7.86
C SER A 110 -2.41 -0.21 -7.57
N ILE A 111 -2.70 -0.48 -6.29
CA ILE A 111 -3.59 -1.58 -5.90
C ILE A 111 -4.92 -1.51 -6.67
N SER A 112 -5.48 -2.68 -6.97
CA SER A 112 -6.72 -2.79 -7.76
C SER A 112 -7.91 -3.35 -6.98
N THR A 113 -7.70 -3.75 -5.74
CA THR A 113 -8.77 -4.20 -4.83
C THR A 113 -8.33 -4.02 -3.39
N TYR A 114 -9.28 -3.66 -2.54
CA TYR A 114 -9.19 -3.85 -1.09
C TYR A 114 -9.50 -5.30 -0.72
N LEU A 115 -8.97 -5.76 0.41
CA LEU A 115 -8.99 -7.16 0.85
C LEU A 115 -9.75 -7.38 2.16
N SER A 116 -9.92 -6.33 2.97
CA SER A 116 -10.59 -6.45 4.26
C SER A 116 -12.06 -6.76 4.08
N THR A 117 -12.53 -7.79 4.77
CA THR A 117 -13.94 -8.22 4.74
C THR A 117 -14.89 -7.25 5.47
N THR A 118 -14.34 -6.24 6.14
CA THR A 118 -15.12 -5.17 6.80
C THR A 118 -15.17 -3.88 5.98
N ALA A 119 -14.47 -3.82 4.84
CA ALA A 119 -14.57 -2.70 3.92
C ALA A 119 -15.96 -2.70 3.25
N ASP A 120 -16.57 -1.53 3.12
CA ASP A 120 -17.76 -1.37 2.29
C ASP A 120 -17.40 -1.67 0.83
N ALA A 121 -18.18 -2.53 0.17
CA ALA A 121 -17.96 -2.94 -1.21
C ALA A 121 -17.90 -1.74 -2.19
N ARG A 122 -18.52 -0.61 -1.84
CA ARG A 122 -18.50 0.62 -2.63
C ARG A 122 -17.11 1.20 -2.87
N TYR A 123 -16.11 0.82 -2.07
CA TYR A 123 -14.74 1.32 -2.24
C TYR A 123 -13.96 0.58 -3.34
N ASN A 124 -14.39 -0.63 -3.71
CA ASN A 124 -13.87 -1.36 -4.86
C ASN A 124 -14.68 -0.95 -6.11
N ASP A 125 -14.54 0.31 -6.54
CA ASP A 125 -15.38 0.95 -7.57
C ASP A 125 -14.75 0.98 -8.98
N ILE A 126 -13.61 0.33 -9.17
CA ILE A 126 -12.94 0.23 -10.48
C ILE A 126 -13.31 -1.08 -11.18
N ASP A 127 -13.25 -1.09 -12.51
CA ASP A 127 -13.40 -2.31 -13.30
C ASP A 127 -12.20 -3.24 -13.07
N LEU A 128 -12.44 -4.33 -12.34
CA LEU A 128 -11.42 -5.31 -11.99
C LEU A 128 -11.49 -6.51 -12.93
N VAL A 129 -10.54 -6.55 -13.86
CA VAL A 129 -10.33 -7.68 -14.76
C VAL A 129 -9.81 -8.87 -13.97
N ILE A 130 -10.42 -10.03 -14.13
CA ILE A 130 -10.08 -11.25 -13.39
C ILE A 130 -10.05 -12.46 -14.32
N ASP A 131 -9.39 -13.52 -13.88
CA ASP A 131 -9.57 -14.86 -14.42
C ASP A 131 -10.69 -15.59 -13.65
N ALA A 132 -11.85 -15.78 -14.30
CA ALA A 132 -13.05 -16.30 -13.65
C ALA A 132 -12.91 -17.77 -13.22
N ASP A 133 -12.15 -18.58 -13.96
CA ASP A 133 -11.94 -19.99 -13.65
C ASP A 133 -11.04 -20.14 -12.42
N ILE A 134 -10.01 -19.30 -12.31
CA ILE A 134 -9.16 -19.23 -11.12
C ILE A 134 -9.96 -18.71 -9.91
N GLU A 135 -10.78 -17.67 -10.06
CA GLU A 135 -11.64 -17.20 -8.97
C GLU A 135 -12.58 -18.32 -8.48
N ALA A 136 -13.22 -19.03 -9.40
CA ALA A 136 -14.13 -20.14 -9.08
C ALA A 136 -13.41 -21.29 -8.37
N ARG A 137 -12.22 -21.67 -8.84
CA ARG A 137 -11.39 -22.70 -8.20
C ARG A 137 -11.01 -22.30 -6.78
N LEU A 138 -10.47 -21.10 -6.58
CA LEU A 138 -10.07 -20.60 -5.26
C LEU A 138 -11.25 -20.59 -4.28
N ARG A 139 -12.42 -20.15 -4.72
CA ARG A 139 -13.64 -20.15 -3.89
C ARG A 139 -14.11 -21.56 -3.55
N LYS A 140 -14.08 -22.48 -4.51
CA LYS A 140 -14.41 -23.89 -4.29
C LYS A 140 -13.49 -24.52 -3.23
N ASP A 141 -12.22 -24.14 -3.23
CA ASP A 141 -11.20 -24.63 -2.30
C ASP A 141 -11.19 -23.85 -0.96
N GLY A 142 -12.19 -22.99 -0.71
CA GLY A 142 -12.40 -22.33 0.59
C GLY A 142 -11.75 -20.96 0.77
N VAL A 143 -11.12 -20.40 -0.27
CA VAL A 143 -10.62 -19.01 -0.23
C VAL A 143 -11.81 -18.04 -0.28
N ASP A 144 -11.84 -17.07 0.64
CA ASP A 144 -12.97 -16.14 0.71
C ASP A 144 -13.10 -15.28 -0.56
N PRO A 145 -14.32 -14.79 -0.86
CA PRO A 145 -14.61 -14.09 -2.10
C PRO A 145 -13.66 -12.93 -2.46
N LEU A 146 -13.25 -12.10 -1.48
CA LEU A 146 -12.41 -10.93 -1.76
C LEU A 146 -10.97 -11.34 -2.06
N LEU A 147 -10.41 -12.27 -1.29
CA LEU A 147 -9.06 -12.75 -1.54
C LEU A 147 -8.99 -13.58 -2.83
N ALA A 148 -9.99 -14.43 -3.09
CA ALA A 148 -10.08 -15.18 -4.34
C ALA A 148 -10.10 -14.25 -5.55
N ARG A 149 -10.89 -13.17 -5.48
CA ARG A 149 -10.97 -12.15 -6.54
C ARG A 149 -9.65 -11.39 -6.73
N HIS A 150 -8.97 -11.04 -5.64
CA HIS A 150 -7.65 -10.42 -5.69
C HIS A 150 -6.63 -11.31 -6.39
N LEU A 151 -6.53 -12.57 -5.99
CA LEU A 151 -5.61 -13.53 -6.61
C LEU A 151 -5.96 -13.75 -8.08
N ALA A 152 -7.24 -13.95 -8.40
CA ALA A 152 -7.69 -14.09 -9.79
C ALA A 152 -7.35 -12.87 -10.67
N HIS A 153 -7.28 -11.66 -10.09
CA HIS A 153 -6.77 -10.49 -10.79
C HIS A 153 -5.26 -10.57 -11.06
N LEU A 154 -4.44 -11.01 -10.10
CA LEU A 154 -2.99 -11.14 -10.31
C LEU A 154 -2.66 -12.15 -11.42
N PHE A 155 -3.45 -13.21 -11.52
CA PHE A 155 -3.30 -14.30 -12.48
C PHE A 155 -3.85 -13.99 -13.89
N ILE A 156 -4.31 -12.76 -14.16
CA ILE A 156 -4.56 -12.34 -15.55
C ILE A 156 -3.27 -12.10 -16.33
N ARG A 157 -2.11 -12.18 -15.67
CA ARG A 157 -0.79 -11.92 -16.22
C ARG A 157 -0.06 -13.22 -16.52
N ASP A 158 0.69 -13.20 -17.61
CA ASP A 158 1.60 -14.28 -17.93
C ASP A 158 2.88 -14.21 -17.05
N PRO A 159 3.53 -15.35 -16.78
CA PRO A 159 4.83 -15.38 -16.14
C PRO A 159 5.89 -14.78 -17.09
N LEU A 160 6.73 -13.88 -16.58
CA LEU A 160 7.76 -13.21 -17.40
C LEU A 160 9.07 -13.98 -17.50
N VAL A 161 9.42 -14.73 -16.44
CA VAL A 161 10.69 -15.44 -16.32
C VAL A 161 10.43 -16.80 -15.70
N LEU A 162 10.81 -17.87 -16.40
CA LEU A 162 10.71 -19.25 -15.92
C LEU A 162 12.07 -19.93 -16.11
N TYR A 163 12.57 -20.55 -15.04
CA TYR A 163 13.77 -21.39 -15.12
C TYR A 163 13.36 -22.84 -15.38
N ARG A 164 14.09 -23.52 -16.25
CA ARG A 164 13.77 -24.87 -16.70
C ARG A 164 13.75 -25.86 -15.52
N GLU A 165 14.66 -25.65 -14.59
CA GLU A 165 14.88 -26.45 -13.39
C GLU A 165 13.72 -26.32 -12.38
N LEU A 166 12.89 -25.29 -12.54
CA LEU A 166 11.76 -24.98 -11.66
C LEU A 166 10.40 -25.25 -12.34
N LEU A 167 10.38 -25.93 -13.49
CA LEU A 167 9.11 -26.24 -14.18
C LEU A 167 8.25 -27.20 -13.36
N ASP A 168 8.84 -28.25 -12.82
CA ASP A 168 8.16 -29.25 -12.01
C ASP A 168 8.51 -29.05 -10.54
N GLN A 169 7.50 -28.87 -9.69
CA GLN A 169 7.66 -28.63 -8.26
C GLN A 169 6.67 -29.45 -7.46
N ASP A 170 6.99 -29.70 -6.19
CA ASP A 170 6.05 -30.25 -5.23
C ASP A 170 5.27 -29.08 -4.58
N ASP A 171 4.05 -28.85 -5.07
CA ASP A 171 3.15 -27.78 -4.63
C ASP A 171 2.78 -27.85 -3.14
N SER A 172 3.05 -28.97 -2.46
CA SER A 172 2.82 -29.09 -1.00
C SER A 172 3.89 -28.40 -0.15
N VAL A 173 5.05 -28.11 -0.75
CA VAL A 173 6.20 -27.50 -0.05
C VAL A 173 6.79 -26.30 -0.78
N ALA A 174 6.63 -26.22 -2.11
CA ALA A 174 7.15 -25.14 -2.94
C ALA A 174 6.08 -24.10 -3.24
N MET A 175 6.53 -22.87 -3.49
CA MET A 175 5.64 -21.74 -3.78
C MET A 175 6.17 -20.87 -4.93
N ASP A 176 7.21 -21.30 -5.63
CA ASP A 176 7.89 -20.50 -6.64
C ASP A 176 6.98 -20.24 -7.86
N HIS A 177 6.08 -21.17 -8.22
CA HIS A 177 5.08 -20.93 -9.27
C HIS A 177 4.11 -19.80 -8.89
N PHE A 178 3.64 -19.79 -7.64
CA PHE A 178 2.82 -18.69 -7.12
C PHE A 178 3.63 -17.39 -7.07
N GLU A 179 4.86 -17.43 -6.54
CA GLU A 179 5.75 -16.27 -6.46
C GLU A 179 6.13 -15.73 -7.84
N ASN A 180 6.14 -16.54 -8.89
CA ASN A 180 6.38 -16.05 -10.26
C ASN A 180 5.37 -14.96 -10.66
N ILE A 181 4.08 -15.22 -10.41
CA ILE A 181 3.01 -14.26 -10.69
C ILE A 181 2.95 -13.17 -9.63
N GLN A 182 3.01 -13.53 -8.35
CA GLN A 182 2.91 -12.58 -7.24
C GLN A 182 4.05 -11.56 -7.23
N SER A 183 5.30 -12.01 -7.44
CA SER A 183 6.47 -11.14 -7.41
C SER A 183 6.54 -10.18 -8.60
N THR A 184 5.89 -10.52 -9.71
CA THR A 184 5.84 -9.73 -10.97
C THR A 184 4.55 -8.94 -11.15
N ASN A 185 3.64 -8.97 -10.17
CA ASN A 185 2.63 -7.93 -9.99
C ASN A 185 3.17 -6.93 -8.96
N TRP A 186 3.59 -5.76 -9.44
CA TRP A 186 4.29 -4.75 -8.65
C TRP A 186 3.37 -3.60 -8.28
N GLN A 187 2.63 -3.76 -7.19
CA GLN A 187 1.66 -2.76 -6.76
C GLN A 187 2.20 -1.76 -5.72
N THR A 188 1.45 -0.69 -5.42
CA THR A 188 1.76 0.27 -4.33
C THR A 188 1.82 -0.40 -2.96
N MET A 189 0.99 -1.43 -2.78
CA MET A 189 1.04 -2.36 -1.65
C MET A 189 1.20 -3.79 -2.19
N ARG A 190 1.80 -4.67 -1.40
CA ARG A 190 1.78 -6.12 -1.69
C ARG A 190 1.33 -6.90 -0.47
N PHE A 191 0.34 -7.77 -0.66
CA PHE A 191 -0.15 -8.68 0.36
C PHE A 191 0.61 -10.01 0.25
N LYS A 192 1.47 -10.32 1.22
CA LYS A 192 2.42 -11.44 1.16
C LYS A 192 1.94 -12.58 2.06
N PRO A 193 1.58 -13.75 1.52
CA PRO A 193 1.29 -14.91 2.35
C PRO A 193 2.53 -15.38 3.15
N PRO A 194 2.32 -16.17 4.20
CA PRO A 194 3.39 -16.91 4.86
C PRO A 194 4.17 -17.75 3.84
N PRO A 195 5.50 -17.72 3.86
CA PRO A 195 6.29 -18.55 2.98
C PRO A 195 6.35 -20.00 3.49
N THR A 196 6.32 -20.97 2.59
CA THR A 196 6.42 -22.40 2.96
C THR A 196 7.79 -22.73 3.55
N ALA A 197 8.87 -22.09 3.06
CA ALA A 197 10.24 -22.33 3.53
C ALA A 197 10.61 -21.66 4.87
N HIS A 198 9.79 -20.73 5.39
CA HIS A 198 10.07 -20.03 6.65
C HIS A 198 8.80 -19.93 7.52
N PRO A 199 8.47 -21.00 8.29
CA PRO A 199 7.19 -21.11 9.00
C PRO A 199 7.00 -20.07 10.13
N ASP A 200 8.07 -19.46 10.62
CA ASP A 200 8.01 -18.39 11.63
C ASP A 200 7.51 -17.05 11.06
N LEU A 201 7.49 -16.89 9.73
CA LEU A 201 7.01 -15.69 9.07
C LEU A 201 5.51 -15.77 8.81
N GLY A 202 4.78 -14.79 9.34
CA GLY A 202 3.33 -14.69 9.17
C GLY A 202 2.89 -13.96 7.90
N TRP A 203 1.63 -13.55 7.90
CA TRP A 203 1.07 -12.66 6.88
C TRP A 203 1.75 -11.30 6.94
N ARG A 204 2.23 -10.83 5.80
CA ARG A 204 2.98 -9.57 5.69
C ARG A 204 2.32 -8.64 4.68
N VAL A 205 2.53 -7.35 4.88
CA VAL A 205 2.21 -6.32 3.91
C VAL A 205 3.46 -5.53 3.57
N GLU A 206 3.61 -5.14 2.31
CA GLU A 206 4.75 -4.36 1.85
C GLU A 206 4.27 -3.02 1.29
N PHE A 207 4.79 -1.92 1.83
CA PHE A 207 4.54 -0.54 1.38
C PHE A 207 5.64 -0.12 0.39
N ARG A 208 5.27 0.25 -0.84
CA ARG A 208 6.20 0.24 -1.98
C ARG A 208 6.32 1.57 -2.75
N SER A 209 5.50 2.57 -2.43
CA SER A 209 5.41 3.79 -3.24
C SER A 209 6.56 4.77 -3.04
N MET A 210 7.19 4.81 -1.86
CA MET A 210 8.15 5.87 -1.51
C MET A 210 9.40 5.88 -2.38
N GLU A 211 9.85 7.08 -2.73
CA GLU A 211 11.15 7.28 -3.38
C GLU A 211 12.28 7.10 -2.35
N ALA A 212 13.43 6.61 -2.80
CA ALA A 212 14.62 6.61 -1.96
C ALA A 212 15.11 8.06 -1.75
N GLN A 213 15.54 8.38 -0.53
CA GLN A 213 16.03 9.70 -0.15
C GLN A 213 17.57 9.76 -0.17
N LEU A 214 18.14 10.96 -0.22
CA LEU A 214 19.59 11.17 -0.31
C LEU A 214 20.33 10.82 0.98
N THR A 215 19.68 10.90 2.14
CA THR A 215 20.29 10.67 3.45
C THR A 215 19.65 9.51 4.20
N ASP A 216 20.41 8.86 5.07
CA ASP A 216 19.90 7.77 5.92
C ASP A 216 18.89 8.32 6.93
N PHE A 217 19.10 9.54 7.43
CA PHE A 217 18.11 10.25 8.26
C PHE A 217 16.75 10.35 7.58
N GLU A 218 16.71 10.80 6.31
CA GLU A 218 15.45 10.97 5.58
C GLU A 218 14.76 9.63 5.33
N ASN A 219 15.52 8.61 4.91
CA ASN A 219 14.99 7.26 4.71
C ASN A 219 14.47 6.65 6.02
N ALA A 220 15.19 6.85 7.14
CA ALA A 220 14.77 6.42 8.47
C ALA A 220 13.51 7.16 8.93
N ALA A 221 13.40 8.47 8.67
CA ALA A 221 12.24 9.26 9.06
C ALA A 221 10.95 8.73 8.43
N PHE A 222 10.95 8.50 7.11
CA PHE A 222 9.79 7.95 6.41
C PHE A 222 9.50 6.49 6.79
N SER A 223 10.55 5.70 7.01
CA SER A 223 10.42 4.31 7.48
C SER A 223 9.73 4.23 8.85
N VAL A 224 10.24 4.99 9.83
CA VAL A 224 9.69 5.05 11.18
C VAL A 224 8.27 5.60 11.16
N PHE A 225 7.99 6.59 10.33
CA PHE A 225 6.64 7.13 10.19
C PHE A 225 5.62 6.07 9.72
N ILE A 226 5.94 5.27 8.69
CA ILE A 226 5.04 4.20 8.24
C ILE A 226 4.82 3.13 9.31
N VAL A 227 5.89 2.77 10.04
CA VAL A 227 5.78 1.81 11.16
C VAL A 227 4.89 2.36 12.27
N LEU A 228 5.06 3.62 12.68
CA LEU A 228 4.23 4.23 13.72
C LEU A 228 2.79 4.41 13.24
N LEU A 229 2.60 4.87 12.00
CA LEU A 229 1.27 5.05 11.42
C LEU A 229 0.52 3.72 11.32
N SER A 230 1.18 2.60 11.02
CA SER A 230 0.52 1.28 11.03
C SER A 230 0.02 0.92 12.42
N ARG A 231 0.77 1.25 13.48
CA ARG A 231 0.32 1.07 14.87
C ARG A 231 -0.86 1.97 15.20
N VAL A 232 -0.83 3.23 14.78
CA VAL A 232 -1.97 4.15 14.97
C VAL A 232 -3.22 3.62 14.28
N ILE A 233 -3.10 3.19 13.02
CA ILE A 233 -4.21 2.62 12.24
C ILE A 233 -4.88 1.48 13.01
N LEU A 234 -4.09 0.56 13.58
CA LEU A 234 -4.62 -0.58 14.31
C LEU A 234 -5.16 -0.21 15.70
N CYS A 235 -4.45 0.63 16.46
CA CYS A 235 -4.84 1.01 17.82
C CYS A 235 -6.12 1.86 17.85
N LEU A 236 -6.28 2.75 16.86
CA LEU A 236 -7.45 3.62 16.74
C LEU A 236 -8.53 3.06 15.82
N ASP A 237 -8.28 1.93 15.16
CA ASP A 237 -9.14 1.38 14.11
C ASP A 237 -9.50 2.42 13.04
N LEU A 238 -8.48 3.15 12.57
CA LEU A 238 -8.68 4.25 11.62
C LEU A 238 -9.39 3.77 10.36
N ASP A 239 -10.32 4.57 9.88
CA ASP A 239 -10.97 4.39 8.58
C ASP A 239 -10.50 5.48 7.64
N LEU A 240 -9.64 5.09 6.71
CA LEU A 240 -9.11 5.92 5.63
C LEU A 240 -9.69 5.54 4.28
N TYR A 241 -10.62 4.57 4.21
CA TYR A 241 -11.09 4.06 2.91
C TYR A 241 -11.60 5.18 2.01
N LEU A 242 -11.13 5.13 0.76
CA LEU A 242 -11.60 5.91 -0.37
C LEU A 242 -11.96 4.94 -1.51
N PRO A 243 -12.93 5.29 -2.37
CA PRO A 243 -13.09 4.60 -3.64
C PRO A 243 -11.75 4.52 -4.38
N LEU A 244 -11.39 3.34 -4.88
CA LEU A 244 -10.12 3.10 -5.58
C LEU A 244 -9.94 4.03 -6.78
N SER A 245 -11.02 4.42 -7.46
CA SER A 245 -10.95 5.42 -8.53
C SER A 245 -10.38 6.77 -8.07
N LEU A 246 -10.57 7.15 -6.79
CA LEU A 246 -9.97 8.35 -6.20
C LEU A 246 -8.52 8.12 -5.76
N VAL A 247 -8.19 6.91 -5.30
CA VAL A 247 -6.80 6.52 -5.01
C VAL A 247 -5.96 6.55 -6.29
N ASP A 248 -6.50 6.08 -7.41
CA ASP A 248 -5.85 6.14 -8.73
C ASP A 248 -5.64 7.58 -9.20
N LYS A 249 -6.63 8.46 -9.00
CA LYS A 249 -6.47 9.90 -9.27
C LYS A 249 -5.36 10.51 -8.42
N ASN A 250 -5.31 10.16 -7.13
CA ASN A 250 -4.25 10.62 -6.24
C ASN A 250 -2.87 10.14 -6.68
N MET A 251 -2.74 8.93 -7.22
CA MET A 251 -1.47 8.43 -7.78
C MET A 251 -1.01 9.26 -8.98
N GLN A 252 -1.94 9.74 -9.82
CA GLN A 252 -1.59 10.65 -10.91
C GLN A 252 -1.23 12.06 -10.40
N THR A 253 -1.97 12.59 -9.43
CA THR A 253 -1.62 13.87 -8.79
C THR A 253 -0.24 13.82 -8.14
N ALA A 254 0.10 12.72 -7.46
CA ALA A 254 1.33 12.57 -6.70
C ALA A 254 2.62 12.68 -7.54
N GLN A 255 2.51 12.50 -8.85
CA GLN A 255 3.64 12.53 -9.77
C GLN A 255 3.96 13.94 -10.25
N GLN A 256 2.96 14.82 -10.23
CA GLN A 256 3.06 16.14 -10.82
C GLN A 256 4.18 16.94 -10.14
N ARG A 257 4.85 17.78 -10.93
CA ARG A 257 5.85 18.70 -10.41
C ARG A 257 5.25 19.54 -9.27
N ASP A 258 5.96 19.63 -8.16
CA ASP A 258 5.54 20.35 -6.95
C ASP A 258 4.19 19.90 -6.36
N ALA A 259 3.79 18.64 -6.59
CA ALA A 259 2.52 18.10 -6.07
C ALA A 259 2.41 18.22 -4.54
N VAL A 260 3.52 18.12 -3.82
CA VAL A 260 3.55 18.31 -2.35
C VAL A 260 3.16 19.74 -1.94
N LEU A 261 3.44 20.74 -2.78
CA LEU A 261 3.21 22.16 -2.49
C LEU A 261 1.89 22.67 -3.04
N THR A 262 1.47 22.15 -4.20
CA THR A 262 0.37 22.70 -5.00
C THR A 262 -0.75 21.70 -5.26
N GLY A 263 -0.46 20.41 -5.17
CA GLY A 263 -1.43 19.34 -5.41
C GLY A 263 -2.49 19.28 -4.32
N LYS A 264 -3.68 18.85 -4.72
CA LYS A 264 -4.74 18.45 -3.79
C LYS A 264 -5.09 16.99 -4.00
N PHE A 265 -5.24 16.28 -2.89
CA PHE A 265 -5.46 14.84 -2.86
C PHE A 265 -6.82 14.56 -2.24
N TRP A 266 -7.54 13.61 -2.80
CA TRP A 266 -8.74 13.08 -2.17
C TRP A 266 -8.33 12.43 -0.85
N PHE A 267 -8.93 12.87 0.24
CA PHE A 267 -8.64 12.31 1.55
C PHE A 267 -9.89 12.33 2.41
N ARG A 268 -10.03 11.29 3.23
CA ARG A 268 -11.12 11.17 4.18
C ARG A 268 -10.87 12.09 5.36
N HIS A 269 -11.84 12.93 5.69
CA HIS A 269 -11.76 13.82 6.86
C HIS A 269 -12.89 13.58 7.87
N ALA A 270 -14.03 13.04 7.43
CA ALA A 270 -15.12 12.70 8.34
C ALA A 270 -15.12 11.20 8.69
N GLY A 271 -15.37 10.91 9.97
CA GLY A 271 -15.45 9.53 10.47
C GLY A 271 -14.15 8.73 10.32
N VAL A 272 -13.00 9.41 10.24
CA VAL A 272 -11.67 8.77 10.21
C VAL A 272 -11.42 8.01 11.51
N TYR A 273 -11.84 8.60 12.62
CA TYR A 273 -11.90 7.96 13.92
C TYR A 273 -13.36 7.95 14.36
N ASP A 274 -13.85 6.76 14.71
CA ASP A 274 -15.20 6.57 15.24
C ASP A 274 -15.10 5.83 16.59
N PRO A 275 -15.30 6.52 17.72
CA PRO A 275 -15.20 5.89 19.04
C PRO A 275 -16.27 4.81 19.27
N ALA A 276 -17.38 4.83 18.50
CA ALA A 276 -18.43 3.83 18.57
C ALA A 276 -18.14 2.57 17.74
N ARG A 277 -17.12 2.58 16.85
CA ARG A 277 -16.67 1.37 16.16
C ARG A 277 -15.99 0.41 17.15
N ASN A 278 -16.65 -0.71 17.38
CA ASN A 278 -16.12 -1.82 18.17
C ASN A 278 -15.08 -2.60 17.35
N ALA A 279 -13.84 -2.12 17.34
CA ALA A 279 -12.68 -2.80 16.76
C ALA A 279 -12.52 -4.31 17.11
N PRO A 280 -12.89 -4.83 18.31
CA PRO A 280 -12.60 -6.23 18.64
C PRO A 280 -13.58 -7.28 18.09
N ALA A 281 -14.87 -6.95 17.94
CA ALA A 281 -15.88 -7.97 17.61
C ALA A 281 -15.73 -8.49 16.17
N ALA A 282 -15.49 -7.57 15.21
CA ALA A 282 -15.35 -7.92 13.80
C ALA A 282 -14.02 -8.62 13.48
N ALA A 283 -12.91 -8.25 14.15
CA ALA A 283 -11.62 -8.91 13.98
C ALA A 283 -11.62 -10.34 14.54
N ALA A 284 -12.24 -10.55 15.71
CA ALA A 284 -12.44 -11.89 16.29
C ALA A 284 -13.43 -12.75 15.48
N GLU A 285 -14.36 -12.15 14.75
CA GLU A 285 -15.31 -12.86 13.88
C GLU A 285 -14.70 -13.24 12.52
N CYS A 286 -13.82 -12.41 11.96
CA CYS A 286 -13.02 -12.72 10.77
C CYS A 286 -12.13 -13.97 11.00
N CYS A 287 -11.41 -14.04 12.13
CA CYS A 287 -10.68 -15.26 12.51
C CYS A 287 -11.60 -16.46 12.72
N ARG A 288 -12.75 -16.31 13.40
CA ARG A 288 -13.68 -17.43 13.64
C ARG A 288 -14.31 -17.99 12.37
N ARG A 289 -14.54 -17.19 11.34
CA ARG A 289 -15.05 -17.66 10.03
C ARG A 289 -13.98 -18.42 9.24
N SER A 290 -12.73 -17.96 9.22
CA SER A 290 -11.63 -18.68 8.55
C SER A 290 -11.26 -19.98 9.28
N CYS A 291 -11.22 -19.98 10.62
CA CYS A 291 -10.89 -21.19 11.38
C CYS A 291 -12.02 -22.24 11.40
N LYS A 292 -13.28 -21.86 11.17
CA LYS A 292 -14.37 -22.84 11.02
C LYS A 292 -14.27 -23.65 9.72
N ALA A 293 -13.70 -23.08 8.66
CA ALA A 293 -13.50 -23.80 7.39
C ALA A 293 -12.49 -24.96 7.54
N GLU A 294 -11.49 -24.83 8.41
CA GLU A 294 -10.51 -25.89 8.71
C GLU A 294 -11.10 -27.00 9.60
N GLY A 295 -12.12 -26.69 10.42
CA GLY A 295 -12.75 -27.66 11.32
C GLY A 295 -13.75 -28.61 10.66
N ASP A 296 -14.41 -28.20 9.57
CA ASP A 296 -15.39 -29.03 8.86
C ASP A 296 -14.76 -29.86 7.72
N ALA A 297 -13.65 -29.41 7.12
CA ALA A 297 -12.94 -30.15 6.07
C ALA A 297 -12.27 -31.45 6.58
N SER A 298 -12.04 -31.57 7.89
CA SER A 298 -11.47 -32.78 8.51
C SER A 298 -12.52 -33.84 8.91
N ARG A 299 -13.79 -33.65 8.55
CA ARG A 299 -14.89 -34.58 8.89
C ARG A 299 -15.63 -35.20 7.70
N ALA A 300 -15.18 -34.98 6.47
CA ALA A 300 -15.79 -35.59 5.30
C ALA A 300 -14.74 -36.20 4.38
N THR A 301 -14.27 -37.40 4.71
CA THR A 301 -13.83 -38.47 3.79
C THR A 301 -13.31 -39.66 4.61
N SER A 302 -14.22 -40.55 4.97
CA SER A 302 -13.87 -41.94 5.26
C SER A 302 -14.96 -42.78 4.61
N ASP A 303 -14.66 -43.32 3.44
CA ASP A 303 -15.16 -44.58 2.88
C ASP A 303 -14.54 -44.70 1.49
N ASP A 304 -13.43 -45.43 1.40
CA ASP A 304 -13.19 -46.42 0.34
C ASP A 304 -11.86 -47.15 0.59
N GLU A 305 -11.98 -48.48 0.69
CA GLU A 305 -10.92 -49.48 0.77
C GLU A 305 -10.13 -49.54 -0.56
N ASP A 306 -8.80 -49.75 -0.52
CA ASP A 306 -8.17 -51.04 -0.89
C ASP A 306 -6.63 -50.96 -1.14
N ASN A 307 -5.93 -51.99 -0.64
CA ASN A 307 -4.67 -52.63 -1.10
C ASN A 307 -3.25 -51.98 -1.09
N ALA A 308 -2.47 -52.38 -0.06
CA ALA A 308 -1.13 -53.03 -0.06
C ALA A 308 0.19 -52.27 -0.44
N PRO A 309 1.41 -52.74 -0.04
CA PRO A 309 1.80 -53.54 1.13
C PRO A 309 2.95 -52.92 1.99
N VAL A 310 3.07 -53.49 3.20
CA VAL A 310 4.05 -53.18 4.26
C VAL A 310 5.47 -53.66 3.93
N ARG A 311 6.49 -52.84 4.23
CA ARG A 311 7.82 -53.30 4.72
C ARG A 311 8.42 -52.35 5.78
N PRO A 312 9.22 -52.87 6.74
CA PRO A 312 9.49 -52.20 8.00
C PRO A 312 10.85 -51.49 8.03
N ALA A 313 10.95 -50.39 8.77
CA ALA A 313 12.24 -49.86 9.21
C ALA A 313 12.13 -49.21 10.60
N SER A 314 12.71 -49.94 11.55
CA SER A 314 13.46 -49.51 12.74
C SER A 314 12.94 -48.36 13.60
N ALA A 315 12.60 -48.76 14.82
CA ALA A 315 12.40 -47.95 16.00
C ALA A 315 13.53 -46.95 16.28
N LEU A 316 13.13 -45.70 16.51
CA LEU A 316 13.83 -44.77 17.39
C LEU A 316 12.76 -44.10 18.26
N ALA A 317 12.54 -44.70 19.43
CA ALA A 317 11.71 -44.14 20.48
C ALA A 317 12.34 -42.84 21.00
N LYS A 318 11.66 -41.72 20.83
CA LYS A 318 11.78 -40.55 21.69
C LYS A 318 10.38 -40.16 22.15
N ASN A 319 10.21 -40.09 23.46
CA ASN A 319 8.97 -39.83 24.18
C ASN A 319 8.19 -38.66 23.58
N GLY A 320 7.04 -38.98 22.97
CA GLY A 320 6.03 -38.01 22.55
C GLY A 320 5.03 -37.78 23.67
N THR A 321 5.01 -36.59 24.25
CA THR A 321 3.76 -36.00 24.74
C THR A 321 3.03 -35.45 23.53
N SER A 322 1.87 -36.01 23.20
CA SER A 322 0.96 -35.45 22.18
C SER A 322 0.74 -33.95 22.44
N PRO A 323 0.71 -33.09 21.41
CA PRO A 323 0.26 -31.72 21.63
C PRO A 323 -1.22 -31.79 22.02
N VAL A 324 -1.52 -31.29 23.22
CA VAL A 324 -2.88 -31.03 23.67
C VAL A 324 -3.53 -30.08 22.65
N PRO A 325 -4.78 -30.30 22.21
CA PRO A 325 -5.46 -29.35 21.33
C PRO A 325 -5.56 -28.01 22.07
N VAL A 326 -4.99 -26.95 21.51
CA VAL A 326 -5.19 -25.60 22.02
C VAL A 326 -6.67 -25.26 21.79
N PRO A 327 -7.42 -24.84 22.83
CA PRO A 327 -8.80 -24.43 22.66
C PRO A 327 -8.91 -23.33 21.60
N SER A 328 -9.93 -23.41 20.74
CA SER A 328 -10.17 -22.51 19.59
C SER A 328 -10.39 -21.02 19.95
N ASP A 329 -10.31 -20.66 21.22
CA ASP A 329 -10.49 -19.29 21.72
C ASP A 329 -9.16 -18.57 22.00
N ASP A 330 -8.03 -19.28 22.03
CA ASP A 330 -6.71 -18.68 22.29
C ASP A 330 -5.84 -18.69 21.04
N CYS A 331 -6.06 -17.73 20.14
CA CYS A 331 -5.05 -17.35 19.15
C CYS A 331 -3.89 -16.68 19.91
N PRO A 332 -2.69 -17.31 20.04
CA PRO A 332 -1.64 -16.83 20.94
C PRO A 332 -1.06 -15.46 20.55
N GLY A 333 -1.29 -15.02 19.31
CA GLY A 333 -0.88 -13.71 18.79
C GLY A 333 -1.82 -12.55 19.17
N CYS A 334 -3.06 -12.81 19.57
CA CYS A 334 -4.01 -11.74 19.95
C CYS A 334 -3.72 -11.15 21.34
N ALA A 335 -3.15 -11.93 22.26
CA ALA A 335 -2.97 -11.53 23.65
C ALA A 335 -1.67 -10.74 23.92
N THR A 336 -0.68 -10.83 23.03
CA THR A 336 0.68 -10.34 23.28
C THR A 336 1.01 -8.99 22.64
N PHE A 337 0.20 -8.51 21.68
CA PHE A 337 0.41 -7.19 21.06
C PHE A 337 -0.84 -6.32 20.90
N ALA A 338 -2.04 -6.83 21.23
CA ALA A 338 -3.18 -5.97 21.46
C ALA A 338 -2.95 -5.22 22.79
N PRO A 339 -2.94 -3.87 22.82
CA PRO A 339 -3.03 -3.17 24.09
C PRO A 339 -4.24 -3.76 24.81
N ARG A 340 -4.02 -4.28 26.01
CA ARG A 340 -5.07 -4.83 26.87
C ARG A 340 -6.27 -3.88 26.81
N SER A 341 -7.39 -4.40 26.31
CA SER A 341 -8.76 -4.06 26.70
C SER A 341 -8.89 -2.73 27.46
N ARG A 342 -9.54 -1.71 26.89
CA ARG A 342 -10.88 -1.24 27.26
C ARG A 342 -11.13 0.11 26.59
N SER A 343 -12.39 0.47 26.46
CA SER A 343 -12.99 1.76 26.07
C SER A 343 -12.41 3.04 26.73
N ASN A 344 -11.25 2.97 27.39
CA ASN A 344 -10.61 4.01 28.18
C ASN A 344 -9.14 4.26 27.80
N SER A 345 -8.65 3.80 26.64
CA SER A 345 -7.25 4.05 26.25
C SER A 345 -6.97 5.56 26.21
N PRO A 346 -5.86 6.05 26.81
CA PRO A 346 -5.51 7.47 26.81
C PRO A 346 -5.49 8.08 25.40
N LEU A 347 -5.09 7.30 24.40
CA LEU A 347 -5.03 7.72 23.00
C LEU A 347 -6.40 8.09 22.45
N ARG A 348 -7.41 7.24 22.67
CA ARG A 348 -8.80 7.50 22.26
C ARG A 348 -9.33 8.78 22.87
N ARG A 349 -9.05 9.04 24.15
CA ARG A 349 -9.45 10.30 24.81
C ARG A 349 -8.76 11.52 24.20
N LEU A 350 -7.46 11.42 23.91
CA LEU A 350 -6.72 12.50 23.26
C LEU A 350 -7.31 12.81 21.87
N VAL A 351 -7.60 11.78 21.09
CA VAL A 351 -8.21 11.90 19.75
C VAL A 351 -9.65 12.41 19.83
N GLU A 352 -10.46 11.98 20.78
CA GLU A 352 -11.84 12.49 21.01
C GLU A 352 -11.82 13.96 21.40
N THR A 353 -10.91 14.35 22.29
CA THR A 353 -10.74 15.76 22.69
C THR A 353 -10.31 16.61 21.49
N ALA A 354 -9.37 16.11 20.68
CA ALA A 354 -8.95 16.81 19.47
C ALA A 354 -10.08 16.90 18.43
N SER A 355 -10.83 15.82 18.21
CA SER A 355 -11.94 15.75 17.24
C SER A 355 -13.10 16.66 17.63
N THR A 356 -13.43 16.73 18.92
CA THR A 356 -14.48 17.64 19.44
C THR A 356 -14.06 19.10 19.33
N ALA A 357 -12.80 19.42 19.67
CA ALA A 357 -12.26 20.77 19.48
C ALA A 357 -12.26 21.18 18.01
N ALA A 358 -11.88 20.28 17.10
CA ALA A 358 -11.84 20.55 15.67
C ALA A 358 -13.26 20.70 15.07
N SER A 359 -14.24 19.92 15.55
CA SER A 359 -15.65 20.06 15.18
C SER A 359 -16.25 21.39 15.65
N ALA A 360 -15.92 21.82 16.88
CA ALA A 360 -16.36 23.11 17.41
C ALA A 360 -15.76 24.31 16.63
N ALA A 361 -14.48 24.22 16.24
CA ALA A 361 -13.84 25.23 15.40
C ALA A 361 -14.48 25.33 14.00
N SER A 362 -14.82 24.18 13.40
CA SER A 362 -15.52 24.09 12.12
C SER A 362 -16.91 24.75 12.16
N ALA A 363 -17.68 24.46 13.23
CA ALA A 363 -18.99 25.08 13.45
C ALA A 363 -18.91 26.59 13.69
N ALA A 364 -17.84 27.08 14.31
CA ALA A 364 -17.61 28.52 14.48
C ALA A 364 -17.23 29.22 13.17
N ALA A 365 -16.46 28.57 12.29
CA ALA A 365 -16.03 29.12 11.01
C ALA A 365 -17.17 29.23 9.98
N SER A 366 -18.13 28.29 9.99
CA SER A 366 -19.28 28.30 9.08
C SER A 366 -20.31 29.41 9.37
N VAL A 367 -20.26 30.00 10.57
CA VAL A 367 -21.14 31.11 10.98
C VAL A 367 -20.66 32.46 10.43
N THR A 368 -19.46 32.53 9.85
CA THR A 368 -18.88 33.75 9.28
C THR A 368 -18.70 33.68 7.77
N SER A 369 -19.58 34.40 7.06
CA SER A 369 -19.53 34.80 5.64
C SER A 369 -19.87 33.76 4.56
N SER A 370 -20.93 34.04 3.78
CA SER A 370 -21.13 33.50 2.43
C SER A 370 -21.95 34.50 1.58
N PRO A 371 -21.45 34.94 0.40
CA PRO A 371 -22.27 35.59 -0.63
C PRO A 371 -22.95 34.53 -1.54
N PRO A 372 -23.98 34.89 -2.33
CA PRO A 372 -24.87 33.93 -2.97
C PRO A 372 -24.21 33.22 -4.17
N ARG A 373 -24.41 31.90 -4.27
CA ARG A 373 -24.03 31.06 -5.42
C ARG A 373 -25.17 30.95 -6.44
N SER A 374 -24.82 31.09 -7.72
CA SER A 374 -25.64 30.75 -8.89
C SER A 374 -25.68 29.22 -9.14
N PRO A 375 -26.73 28.68 -9.79
CA PRO A 375 -27.01 27.25 -9.79
C PRO A 375 -26.22 26.45 -10.85
N SER A 376 -25.70 25.29 -10.44
CA SER A 376 -25.28 24.18 -11.32
C SER A 376 -26.28 23.02 -11.19
N PRO A 377 -26.41 22.14 -12.21
CA PRO A 377 -27.52 21.21 -12.28
C PRO A 377 -27.31 19.91 -11.50
N ALA A 378 -28.38 19.54 -10.78
CA ALA A 378 -28.84 18.22 -10.32
C ALA A 378 -27.82 17.24 -9.71
N SER A 379 -27.67 17.32 -8.39
CA SER A 379 -27.28 16.20 -7.53
C SER A 379 -28.46 15.24 -7.36
N VAL A 380 -28.27 13.99 -7.77
CA VAL A 380 -29.02 12.86 -7.22
C VAL A 380 -28.30 12.50 -5.92
N ASP A 381 -28.89 12.95 -4.82
CA ASP A 381 -28.85 12.37 -3.46
C ASP A 381 -29.13 13.50 -2.48
N GLY A 382 -30.35 13.49 -1.94
CA GLY A 382 -30.70 14.30 -0.79
C GLY A 382 -30.13 13.62 0.44
N ASP A 383 -29.00 14.13 0.94
CA ASP A 383 -28.67 14.02 2.36
C ASP A 383 -27.75 15.16 2.77
N SER A 384 -28.12 15.85 3.86
CA SER A 384 -27.41 17.00 4.43
C SER A 384 -26.18 16.61 5.26
N ALA A 385 -25.61 15.43 5.01
CA ALA A 385 -24.40 14.97 5.67
C ALA A 385 -23.16 15.63 5.04
N PRO A 386 -22.17 16.08 5.83
CA PRO A 386 -20.91 16.57 5.28
C PRO A 386 -20.23 15.46 4.47
N ALA A 387 -19.66 15.83 3.31
CA ALA A 387 -18.95 14.89 2.44
C ALA A 387 -17.91 14.10 3.25
N THR A 388 -17.88 12.77 3.09
CA THR A 388 -17.01 11.89 3.87
C THR A 388 -15.52 12.11 3.56
N TRP A 389 -15.22 12.51 2.33
CA TRP A 389 -13.90 12.84 1.82
C TRP A 389 -13.96 14.08 0.93
N SER A 390 -12.84 14.79 0.80
CA SER A 390 -12.70 15.96 -0.06
C SER A 390 -11.25 16.13 -0.53
N LEU A 391 -11.00 17.13 -1.38
CA LEU A 391 -9.66 17.50 -1.84
C LEU A 391 -8.94 18.33 -0.78
N LEU A 392 -7.88 17.78 -0.20
CA LEU A 392 -7.03 18.43 0.80
C LEU A 392 -5.61 18.63 0.26
N SER A 393 -4.95 19.70 0.70
CA SER A 393 -3.52 19.89 0.45
C SER A 393 -2.69 18.91 1.28
N MET A 394 -1.40 18.76 0.92
CA MET A 394 -0.50 17.89 1.68
C MET A 394 -0.36 18.33 3.14
N ASP A 395 -0.28 19.63 3.38
CA ASP A 395 -0.19 20.20 4.73
C ASP A 395 -1.40 19.80 5.58
N GLU A 396 -2.61 19.90 5.02
CA GLU A 396 -3.84 19.53 5.73
C GLU A 396 -3.92 18.03 6.04
N ILE A 397 -3.43 17.17 5.15
CA ILE A 397 -3.43 15.72 5.37
C ILE A 397 -2.43 15.31 6.46
N ILE A 398 -1.24 15.92 6.45
CA ILE A 398 -0.14 15.53 7.33
C ILE A 398 -0.22 16.24 8.68
N ASN A 399 -0.43 17.54 8.67
CA ASN A 399 -0.41 18.39 9.86
C ASN A 399 -1.81 18.73 10.39
N GLY A 400 -2.85 18.43 9.62
CA GLY A 400 -4.22 18.79 9.99
C GLY A 400 -4.57 20.22 9.61
N ASN A 401 -5.78 20.65 9.97
CA ASN A 401 -6.24 22.01 9.74
C ASN A 401 -7.19 22.50 10.83
N SER A 402 -7.48 23.81 10.79
CA SER A 402 -8.41 24.45 11.73
C SER A 402 -9.88 24.06 11.55
N VAL A 403 -10.19 23.25 10.53
CA VAL A 403 -11.57 22.96 10.07
C VAL A 403 -12.04 21.56 10.49
N GLY A 404 -11.22 20.77 11.18
CA GLY A 404 -11.64 19.45 11.65
C GLY A 404 -10.62 18.33 11.51
N VAL A 405 -9.63 18.49 10.64
CA VAL A 405 -8.69 17.42 10.28
C VAL A 405 -7.54 17.40 11.29
N ILE A 406 -7.37 16.29 12.02
CA ILE A 406 -6.28 16.14 13.00
C ILE A 406 -4.91 16.02 12.32
N GLY A 407 -4.85 15.40 11.14
CA GLY A 407 -3.59 15.14 10.43
C GLY A 407 -2.87 13.88 10.89
N LEU A 408 -2.13 13.24 9.99
CA LEU A 408 -1.44 11.97 10.25
C LEU A 408 -0.28 12.12 11.25
N VAL A 409 0.52 13.19 11.18
CA VAL A 409 1.62 13.43 12.12
C VAL A 409 1.11 13.70 13.55
N PRO A 410 0.10 14.56 13.76
CA PRO A 410 -0.49 14.73 15.09
C PRO A 410 -1.07 13.42 15.67
N LEU A 411 -1.71 12.58 14.84
CA LEU A 411 -2.16 11.24 15.28
C LEU A 411 -1.00 10.36 15.78
N VAL A 412 0.12 10.35 15.07
CA VAL A 412 1.34 9.64 15.48
C VAL A 412 1.93 10.21 16.77
N ARG A 413 1.98 11.54 16.92
CA ARG A 413 2.47 12.18 18.15
C ARG A 413 1.60 11.83 19.36
N MET A 414 0.28 11.88 19.22
CA MET A 414 -0.64 11.47 20.28
C MET A 414 -0.44 10.00 20.65
N PHE A 415 -0.19 9.11 19.68
CA PHE A 415 0.16 7.71 19.97
C PHE A 415 1.43 7.60 20.81
N LEU A 416 2.49 8.32 20.43
CA LEU A 416 3.75 8.34 21.19
C LEU A 416 3.58 8.92 22.60
N ASP A 417 2.69 9.88 22.81
CA ASP A 417 2.38 10.44 24.14
C ASP A 417 1.73 9.42 25.10
N THR A 418 1.19 8.33 24.55
CA THR A 418 0.64 7.23 25.37
C THR A 418 1.65 6.14 25.71
N LEU A 419 2.86 6.24 25.16
CA LEU A 419 3.93 5.27 25.37
C LEU A 419 4.98 5.87 26.31
N GLU A 420 5.56 5.02 27.16
CA GLU A 420 6.73 5.37 27.96
C GLU A 420 7.98 5.30 27.08
N VAL A 421 8.23 6.35 26.30
CA VAL A 421 9.39 6.44 25.38
C VAL A 421 10.54 7.20 26.06
N PRO A 422 11.77 6.67 26.08
CA PRO A 422 12.95 7.40 26.54
C PRO A 422 13.09 8.75 25.83
N VAL A 423 13.50 9.80 26.56
CA VAL A 423 13.52 11.19 26.06
C VAL A 423 14.41 11.36 24.83
N ASP A 424 15.54 10.68 24.78
CA ASP A 424 16.47 10.71 23.65
C ASP A 424 15.87 10.06 22.39
N VAL A 425 15.18 8.93 22.55
CA VAL A 425 14.44 8.26 21.48
C VAL A 425 13.29 9.13 21.00
N ARG A 426 12.51 9.70 21.93
CA ARG A 426 11.39 10.59 21.62
C ARG A 426 11.86 11.82 20.84
N THR A 427 12.94 12.46 21.29
CA THR A 427 13.55 13.62 20.61
C THR A 427 13.95 13.28 19.17
N ARG A 428 14.54 12.10 18.95
CA ARG A 428 14.93 11.66 17.60
C ARG A 428 13.72 11.39 16.72
N VAL A 429 12.72 10.68 17.23
CA VAL A 429 11.48 10.41 16.49
C VAL A 429 10.74 11.71 16.17
N ASP A 430 10.69 12.67 17.10
CA ASP A 430 10.08 13.98 16.84
C ASP A 430 10.84 14.76 15.76
N ALA A 431 12.17 14.64 15.67
CA ALA A 431 12.94 15.23 14.57
C ALA A 431 12.57 14.60 13.21
N TYR A 432 12.30 13.29 13.16
CA TYR A 432 11.78 12.62 11.96
C TYR A 432 10.38 13.12 11.58
N LEU A 433 9.47 13.17 12.55
CA LEU A 433 8.11 13.66 12.34
C LEU A 433 8.10 15.13 11.91
N GLN A 434 9.01 15.93 12.46
CA GLN A 434 9.14 17.34 12.12
C GLN A 434 9.60 17.55 10.67
N LEU A 435 10.53 16.73 10.17
CA LEU A 435 10.91 16.76 8.75
C LEU A 435 9.70 16.52 7.83
N ILE A 436 8.88 15.51 8.14
CA ILE A 436 7.69 15.16 7.35
C ILE A 436 6.66 16.29 7.41
N ALA A 437 6.41 16.82 8.60
CA ALA A 437 5.52 17.96 8.82
C ALA A 437 5.98 19.20 8.04
N ASP A 438 7.27 19.54 8.10
CA ASP A 438 7.81 20.73 7.44
C ASP A 438 7.88 20.60 5.92
N ARG A 439 8.10 19.39 5.39
CA ARG A 439 7.96 19.11 3.95
C ARG A 439 6.50 19.29 3.49
N ALA A 440 5.55 18.72 4.22
CA ALA A 440 4.13 18.86 3.91
C ALA A 440 3.65 20.33 3.95
N ALA A 441 4.16 21.11 4.89
CA ALA A 441 3.88 22.53 5.05
C ALA A 441 4.62 23.44 4.03
N GLY A 442 5.44 22.86 3.15
CA GLY A 442 6.23 23.63 2.18
C GLY A 442 7.30 24.52 2.81
N LYS A 443 7.82 24.16 4.00
CA LYS A 443 8.96 24.84 4.63
C LYS A 443 10.29 24.21 4.21
N VAL A 444 10.26 22.94 3.85
CA VAL A 444 11.42 22.15 3.44
C VAL A 444 11.16 21.53 2.06
N ALA A 445 12.11 21.67 1.15
CA ALA A 445 12.06 21.07 -0.17
C ALA A 445 12.06 19.52 -0.13
N THR A 446 11.39 18.90 -1.09
CA THR A 446 11.63 17.49 -1.43
C THR A 446 12.98 17.34 -2.15
N ASN A 447 13.50 16.11 -2.22
CA ASN A 447 14.74 15.85 -2.96
C ASN A 447 14.57 16.15 -4.45
N ALA A 448 13.39 15.95 -5.03
CA ALA A 448 13.10 16.37 -6.40
C ALA A 448 13.15 17.89 -6.58
N ASN A 449 12.50 18.64 -5.69
CA ASN A 449 12.51 20.09 -5.74
C ASN A 449 13.94 20.63 -5.57
N TRP A 450 14.72 20.08 -4.63
CA TRP A 450 16.13 20.45 -4.44
C TRP A 450 17.00 20.11 -5.64
N LEU A 451 16.90 18.91 -6.22
CA LEU A 451 17.63 18.52 -7.42
C LEU A 451 17.32 19.47 -8.58
N ARG A 452 16.04 19.80 -8.78
CA ARG A 452 15.60 20.78 -9.79
C ARG A 452 16.24 22.15 -9.55
N GLN A 453 16.25 22.64 -8.31
CA GLN A 453 16.97 23.87 -7.94
C GLN A 453 18.48 23.77 -8.29
N GLN A 454 19.14 22.65 -7.99
CA GLN A 454 20.56 22.46 -8.27
C GLN A 454 20.87 22.52 -9.78
N TYR A 455 20.05 21.87 -10.61
CA TYR A 455 20.21 21.90 -12.06
C TYR A 455 19.89 23.27 -12.65
N MET A 456 18.80 23.91 -12.22
CA MET A 456 18.39 25.21 -12.75
C MET A 456 19.33 26.35 -12.35
N ALA A 457 20.01 26.23 -11.21
CA ALA A 457 21.04 27.17 -10.78
C ALA A 457 22.44 26.85 -11.33
N HIS A 458 22.60 25.80 -12.13
CA HIS A 458 23.90 25.42 -12.67
C HIS A 458 24.35 26.42 -13.75
N PRO A 459 25.62 26.90 -13.75
CA PRO A 459 26.09 27.90 -14.72
C PRO A 459 25.93 27.51 -16.20
N ASP A 460 26.07 26.22 -16.49
CA ASP A 460 25.92 25.69 -17.86
C ASP A 460 24.47 25.43 -18.28
N TYR A 461 23.48 25.63 -17.39
CA TYR A 461 22.08 25.39 -17.73
C TYR A 461 21.53 26.50 -18.60
N LYS A 462 21.00 26.13 -19.77
CA LYS A 462 20.55 27.08 -20.80
C LYS A 462 19.05 27.37 -20.77
N GLN A 463 18.36 26.99 -19.69
CA GLN A 463 16.89 27.11 -19.57
C GLN A 463 16.13 26.37 -20.68
N ASP A 464 16.71 25.29 -21.20
CA ASP A 464 16.19 24.46 -22.30
C ASP A 464 15.76 23.06 -21.83
N SER A 465 15.65 22.85 -20.52
CA SER A 465 15.40 21.57 -19.86
C SER A 465 16.46 20.49 -20.10
N VAL A 466 17.57 20.78 -20.79
CA VAL A 466 18.63 19.81 -21.05
C VAL A 466 19.59 19.76 -19.85
N VAL A 467 19.86 18.55 -19.38
CA VAL A 467 20.82 18.26 -18.32
C VAL A 467 22.03 17.55 -18.94
N THR A 468 23.15 18.26 -19.02
CA THR A 468 24.39 17.74 -19.64
C THR A 468 25.16 16.81 -18.70
N PRO A 469 26.06 15.95 -19.21
CA PRO A 469 26.90 15.09 -18.36
C PRO A 469 27.72 15.86 -17.32
N LYS A 470 28.19 17.07 -17.66
CA LYS A 470 28.90 17.94 -16.72
C LYS A 470 28.00 18.39 -15.57
N MET A 471 26.78 18.83 -15.88
CA MET A 471 25.78 19.20 -14.86
C MET A 471 25.46 18.02 -13.95
N VAL A 472 25.27 16.82 -14.52
CA VAL A 472 25.03 15.60 -13.74
C VAL A 472 26.19 15.36 -12.77
N TYR A 473 27.43 15.40 -13.26
CA TYR A 473 28.62 15.19 -12.42
C TYR A 473 28.68 16.19 -11.26
N ASP A 474 28.52 17.48 -11.54
CA ASP A 474 28.62 18.54 -10.53
C ASP A 474 27.48 18.46 -9.49
N VAL A 475 26.25 18.15 -9.92
CA VAL A 475 25.11 17.95 -9.00
C VAL A 475 25.26 16.67 -8.17
N LEU A 476 25.77 15.57 -8.74
CA LEU A 476 26.04 14.34 -7.99
C LEU A 476 27.13 14.53 -6.94
N LEU A 477 28.13 15.37 -7.18
CA LEU A 477 29.11 15.73 -6.15
C LEU A 477 28.47 16.47 -4.97
N ARG A 478 27.50 17.35 -5.23
CA ARG A 478 26.72 18.02 -4.17
C ARG A 478 25.83 17.04 -3.41
N ALA A 479 25.11 16.16 -4.13
CA ALA A 479 24.28 15.12 -3.53
C ALA A 479 25.12 14.19 -2.64
N ARG A 480 26.32 13.80 -3.10
CA ARG A 480 27.27 13.01 -2.30
C ARG A 480 27.67 13.72 -1.00
N GLN A 481 27.80 15.04 -1.00
CA GLN A 481 28.11 15.79 0.22
C GLN A 481 26.93 15.77 1.20
N VAL A 482 25.71 15.99 0.70
CA VAL A 482 24.48 15.86 1.50
C VAL A 482 24.38 14.48 2.15
N THR A 483 24.63 13.41 1.39
CA THR A 483 24.66 12.03 1.90
C THR A 483 25.74 11.84 2.97
N LYS A 484 26.95 12.36 2.78
CA LYS A 484 28.06 12.21 3.74
C LYS A 484 27.81 12.92 5.06
N GLU A 485 27.16 14.07 5.02
CA GLU A 485 26.81 14.83 6.22
C GLU A 485 25.61 14.22 6.95
N ASP A 486 24.81 13.40 6.26
CA ASP A 486 23.56 12.81 6.73
C ASP A 486 22.57 13.85 7.28
N VAL A 487 22.68 15.09 6.79
CA VAL A 487 21.79 16.19 7.13
C VAL A 487 20.71 16.27 6.06
N PRO A 488 19.42 16.17 6.42
CA PRO A 488 18.32 16.29 5.48
C PRO A 488 18.40 17.56 4.66
N VAL A 489 17.90 17.53 3.44
CA VAL A 489 17.71 18.74 2.66
C VAL A 489 16.73 19.63 3.42
N ARG A 490 17.18 20.81 3.87
CA ARG A 490 16.38 21.80 4.64
C ARG A 490 16.30 23.16 3.96
N VAL A 491 16.48 23.19 2.64
CA VAL A 491 16.31 24.43 1.88
C VAL A 491 14.82 24.76 1.71
N PRO A 492 14.43 26.04 1.65
CA PRO A 492 13.09 26.41 1.25
C PRO A 492 12.75 25.87 -0.14
N PRO A 493 11.52 25.38 -0.37
CA PRO A 493 11.11 24.96 -1.69
C PRO A 493 10.93 26.15 -2.64
N VAL A 494 11.16 25.91 -3.92
CA VAL A 494 10.84 26.85 -5.02
C VAL A 494 9.63 26.31 -5.77
N ARG A 495 8.66 27.17 -6.11
CA ARG A 495 7.54 26.77 -6.98
C ARG A 495 7.94 26.98 -8.44
N PHE A 496 7.82 25.93 -9.26
CA PHE A 496 8.28 25.91 -10.64
C PHE A 496 7.17 25.91 -11.68
#